data_AF-A0A2T4C081-F1
#
_entry.id   AF-A0A2T4C081-F1
#
_cell.length_a   1.000
_cell.length_b   1.000
_cell.length_c   1.000
_cell.angle_alpha   90.00
_cell.angle_beta   90.00
_cell.angle_gamma   90.00
#
_symmetry.space_group_name_H-M   'P 1'
#
loop_
_entity.id
_entity.type
_entity.pdbx_description
1 polymer ?
#
loop_
_entity_poly.entity_id
_entity_poly.type
_entity_poly.pdbx_seq_one_letter_code
_entity_poly.pdbx_strand_id
1 'polypeptide(L)'
;MAPSAIPTQDVDLTAANIQVKEANQPTKPSNGTTPAPLDASKLIYNLTKDPRPVPGEEILWLYGKDGECTEAGASNFFVVWKRRDGKTELITAPLDDKLILDGVTRRSILELARERLGNELEVTERKYTIDEVIEADAEGRLVEAFAAGTAYFVCPVSAIHHRGKDINIPMGPEGTPNVITSKIKTWIGDIMYGNVDHPWGVVIPERE
;
A
#
# COMPACT_ATOMS: atom_id res chain seq x y z
N MET A 1 22.14 41.85 -21.53
CA MET A 1 21.26 41.17 -22.49
C MET A 1 21.83 39.78 -22.72
N ALA A 2 21.19 38.75 -22.15
CA ALA A 2 21.58 37.35 -22.37
C ALA A 2 20.68 36.76 -23.48
N PRO A 3 21.23 36.07 -24.49
CA PRO A 3 20.42 35.50 -25.56
C PRO A 3 20.00 34.05 -25.27
N SER A 4 18.80 33.76 -25.76
CA SER A 4 18.29 32.51 -26.34
C SER A 4 18.04 31.29 -25.44
N ALA A 5 16.76 30.95 -25.37
CA ALA A 5 16.20 29.69 -24.91
C ALA A 5 16.76 28.48 -25.68
N ILE A 6 16.95 27.37 -24.97
CA ILE A 6 17.18 26.05 -25.55
C ILE A 6 15.79 25.44 -25.82
N PRO A 7 15.53 24.88 -27.01
CA PRO A 7 14.22 24.29 -27.31
C PRO A 7 14.03 23.00 -26.51
N THR A 8 12.88 22.89 -25.84
CA THR A 8 12.41 21.63 -25.26
C THR A 8 12.21 20.61 -26.38
N GLN A 9 12.96 19.52 -26.33
CA GLN A 9 12.71 18.36 -27.17
C GLN A 9 11.50 17.62 -26.58
N ASP A 10 10.32 17.91 -27.10
CA ASP A 10 9.12 17.10 -26.84
C ASP A 10 9.33 15.74 -27.50
N VAL A 11 9.51 14.70 -26.69
CA VAL A 11 9.39 13.32 -27.16
C VAL A 11 7.93 12.94 -26.99
N ASP A 12 7.21 12.98 -28.12
CA ASP A 12 5.86 12.43 -28.25
C ASP A 12 5.91 10.91 -28.02
N LEU A 13 5.46 10.48 -26.84
CA LEU A 13 5.22 9.07 -26.52
C LEU A 13 3.71 8.81 -26.59
N THR A 14 3.14 8.99 -27.78
CA THR A 14 1.84 8.43 -28.12
C THR A 14 1.86 6.92 -27.86
N ALA A 15 0.76 6.43 -27.28
CA ALA A 15 0.54 5.08 -26.77
C ALA A 15 0.60 3.97 -27.84
N ALA A 16 1.76 3.77 -28.44
CA ALA A 16 2.03 2.68 -29.36
C ALA A 16 3.11 1.76 -28.76
N ASN A 17 2.76 0.47 -28.63
CA ASN A 17 3.59 -0.65 -28.19
C ASN A 17 3.57 -1.00 -26.69
N ILE A 18 2.38 -1.11 -26.09
CA ILE A 18 2.22 -2.05 -24.96
C ILE A 18 2.04 -3.45 -25.55
N GLN A 19 3.14 -4.13 -25.82
CA GLN A 19 3.11 -5.59 -25.93
C GLN A 19 2.89 -6.14 -24.52
N VAL A 20 1.78 -6.86 -24.33
CA VAL A 20 1.54 -7.69 -23.15
C VAL A 20 2.68 -8.70 -23.06
N LYS A 21 3.65 -8.45 -22.17
CA LYS A 21 4.58 -9.50 -21.74
C LYS A 21 3.91 -10.25 -20.61
N GLU A 22 3.27 -11.36 -20.95
CA GLU A 22 3.07 -12.43 -19.97
C GLU A 22 4.43 -12.75 -19.34
N ALA A 23 4.50 -12.80 -18.02
CA ALA A 23 5.70 -13.20 -17.32
C ALA A 23 6.06 -14.62 -17.76
N ASN A 24 7.13 -14.76 -18.56
CA ASN A 24 7.68 -16.07 -18.91
C ASN A 24 7.97 -16.83 -17.62
N GLN A 25 7.36 -18.01 -17.48
CA GLN A 25 7.61 -18.92 -16.36
C GLN A 25 9.11 -19.19 -16.25
N PRO A 26 9.69 -19.15 -15.03
CA PRO A 26 11.06 -19.59 -14.84
C PRO A 26 11.19 -21.08 -15.17
N THR A 27 12.26 -21.42 -15.89
CA THR A 27 12.62 -22.79 -16.23
C THR A 27 12.83 -23.63 -14.97
N LYS A 28 12.30 -24.87 -15.01
CA LYS A 28 12.23 -25.90 -13.96
C LYS A 28 13.25 -25.81 -12.81
N PRO A 29 12.83 -25.92 -11.54
CA PRO A 29 13.74 -26.20 -10.43
C PRO A 29 14.11 -27.69 -10.37
N SER A 30 15.33 -27.98 -9.93
CA SER A 30 15.92 -29.33 -9.88
C SER A 30 15.54 -30.17 -8.65
N ASN A 31 14.51 -29.80 -7.88
CA ASN A 31 14.06 -30.60 -6.73
C ASN A 31 12.55 -30.49 -6.57
N GLY A 32 11.83 -31.51 -7.06
CA GLY A 32 10.58 -32.12 -6.57
C GLY A 32 9.43 -31.35 -5.92
N THR A 33 9.47 -30.03 -5.80
CA THR A 33 8.42 -29.21 -5.20
C THR A 33 8.01 -28.17 -6.22
N THR A 34 6.85 -28.40 -6.83
CA THR A 34 6.21 -27.42 -7.71
C THR A 34 5.93 -26.16 -6.88
N PRO A 35 6.51 -25.00 -7.22
CA PRO A 35 6.14 -23.75 -6.56
C PRO A 35 4.65 -23.50 -6.76
N ALA A 36 3.96 -23.05 -5.72
CA ALA A 36 2.57 -22.63 -5.86
C ALA A 36 2.48 -21.50 -6.93
N PRO A 37 1.45 -21.50 -7.78
CA PRO A 37 1.27 -20.43 -8.75
C PRO A 37 1.12 -19.09 -8.02
N LEU A 38 1.87 -18.09 -8.46
CA LEU A 38 1.76 -16.71 -7.98
C LEU A 38 0.51 -16.10 -8.61
N ASP A 39 -0.46 -15.68 -7.77
CA ASP A 39 -1.66 -14.94 -8.18
C ASP A 39 -1.47 -13.46 -7.75
N ALA A 40 -1.85 -12.52 -8.61
CA ALA A 40 -1.58 -11.10 -8.42
C ALA A 40 -2.84 -10.29 -8.72
N SER A 41 -3.28 -9.46 -7.77
CA SER A 41 -4.44 -8.58 -7.91
C SER A 41 -3.99 -7.16 -8.24
N LYS A 42 -4.83 -6.37 -8.93
CA LYS A 42 -4.49 -4.99 -9.35
C LYS A 42 -5.12 -3.98 -8.39
N LEU A 43 -4.33 -3.01 -7.92
CA LEU A 43 -4.74 -1.91 -7.03
C LEU A 43 -5.00 -0.65 -7.85
N ILE A 44 -6.00 0.15 -7.46
CA ILE A 44 -6.29 1.47 -8.07
C ILE A 44 -6.14 2.56 -6.99
N TYR A 45 -5.51 3.68 -7.34
CA TYR A 45 -5.28 4.84 -6.45
C TYR A 45 -6.06 6.09 -6.87
N ASN A 46 -6.43 6.95 -5.92
CA ASN A 46 -7.04 8.26 -6.19
C ASN A 46 -6.03 9.42 -6.02
N LEU A 47 -5.99 10.32 -7.01
CA LEU A 47 -5.07 11.45 -7.11
C LEU A 47 -5.46 12.60 -6.16
N THR A 48 -4.58 13.01 -5.24
CA THR A 48 -4.70 14.30 -4.51
C THR A 48 -4.09 15.45 -5.31
N LYS A 49 -4.45 16.71 -5.02
CA LYS A 49 -4.24 17.88 -5.90
C LYS A 49 -2.79 18.32 -6.17
N ASP A 50 -1.79 17.87 -5.41
CA ASP A 50 -0.36 18.06 -5.73
C ASP A 50 0.57 17.04 -5.02
N PRO A 51 0.80 15.83 -5.56
CA PRO A 51 1.75 14.84 -5.04
C PRO A 51 2.80 14.45 -6.10
N ARG A 52 3.94 13.87 -5.66
CA ARG A 52 4.81 13.12 -6.58
C ARG A 52 3.98 12.02 -7.28
N PRO A 53 4.18 11.73 -8.57
CA PRO A 53 3.39 10.74 -9.29
C PRO A 53 3.43 9.40 -8.55
N VAL A 54 2.28 8.99 -8.01
CA VAL A 54 2.08 7.63 -7.55
C VAL A 54 1.69 6.82 -8.78
N PRO A 55 2.24 5.62 -9.02
CA PRO A 55 1.75 4.77 -10.08
C PRO A 55 0.24 4.60 -9.91
N GLY A 56 -0.55 4.89 -10.95
CA GLY A 56 -2.01 4.83 -10.87
C GLY A 56 -2.54 3.42 -10.56
N GLU A 57 -1.68 2.41 -10.71
CA GLU A 57 -1.98 1.00 -10.51
C GLU A 57 -0.74 0.26 -9.95
N GLU A 58 -0.95 -0.63 -8.97
CA GLU A 58 0.10 -1.49 -8.38
C GLU A 58 -0.40 -2.92 -8.20
N ILE A 59 0.51 -3.87 -7.99
CA ILE A 59 0.16 -5.28 -7.78
C ILE A 59 0.00 -5.56 -6.29
N LEU A 60 -1.18 -6.01 -5.85
CA LEU A 60 -1.30 -6.73 -4.59
C LEU A 60 -0.83 -8.16 -4.78
N TRP A 61 0.32 -8.47 -4.20
CA TRP A 61 0.92 -9.79 -4.21
C TRP A 61 0.12 -10.74 -3.31
N LEU A 62 -0.35 -11.85 -3.89
CA LEU A 62 -0.97 -12.93 -3.14
C LEU A 62 -0.02 -14.12 -3.06
N TYR A 63 0.00 -14.80 -1.91
CA TYR A 63 0.87 -15.94 -1.69
C TYR A 63 0.10 -17.20 -1.30
N GLY A 64 0.61 -18.34 -1.75
CA GLY A 64 0.05 -19.65 -1.42
C GLY A 64 -1.28 -19.94 -2.10
N LYS A 65 -1.77 -21.16 -1.88
CA LYS A 65 -3.02 -21.66 -2.47
C LYS A 65 -4.26 -20.90 -1.98
N ASP A 66 -4.18 -20.32 -0.79
CA ASP A 66 -5.29 -19.66 -0.11
C ASP A 66 -5.31 -18.14 -0.40
N GLY A 67 -4.37 -17.63 -1.22
CA GLY A 67 -4.33 -16.24 -1.63
C GLY A 67 -4.06 -15.27 -0.47
N GLU A 68 -3.02 -15.54 0.33
CA GLU A 68 -2.61 -14.69 1.45
C GLU A 68 -2.19 -13.30 0.92
N CYS A 69 -2.79 -12.23 1.43
CA CYS A 69 -2.41 -10.87 1.10
C CYS A 69 -1.04 -10.54 1.72
N THR A 70 -0.09 -10.07 0.91
CA THR A 70 1.29 -9.83 1.36
C THR A 70 1.70 -8.36 1.25
N GLU A 71 2.02 -7.90 0.04
CA GLU A 71 2.55 -6.57 -0.25
C GLU A 71 1.83 -5.94 -1.45
N ALA A 72 1.84 -4.61 -1.51
CA ALA A 72 1.31 -3.80 -2.59
C ALA A 72 2.48 -3.17 -3.37
N GLY A 73 2.83 -3.74 -4.52
CA GLY A 73 3.98 -3.34 -5.33
C GLY A 73 5.27 -3.57 -4.53
N ALA A 74 6.00 -2.49 -4.28
CA ALA A 74 7.18 -2.47 -3.42
C ALA A 74 6.90 -1.88 -2.02
N SER A 75 5.68 -2.03 -1.51
CA SER A 75 5.22 -1.43 -0.26
C SER A 75 4.43 -2.43 0.58
N ASN A 76 4.48 -2.28 1.90
CA ASN A 76 3.67 -3.12 2.79
C ASN A 76 2.19 -2.75 2.65
N PHE A 77 1.31 -3.73 2.83
CA PHE A 77 -0.13 -3.54 2.65
C PHE A 77 -0.89 -3.65 3.98
N PHE A 78 -1.86 -2.75 4.16
CA PHE A 78 -2.68 -2.66 5.35
C PHE A 78 -4.15 -2.62 4.97
N VAL A 79 -4.98 -3.30 5.76
CA VAL A 79 -6.44 -3.23 5.68
C VAL A 79 -7.00 -2.80 7.03
N VAL A 80 -8.01 -1.95 7.00
CA VAL A 80 -8.85 -1.61 8.14
C VAL A 80 -10.24 -2.16 7.90
N TRP A 81 -10.73 -2.97 8.82
CA TRP A 81 -12.10 -3.49 8.75
C TRP A 81 -12.76 -3.54 10.12
N LYS A 82 -14.07 -3.79 10.12
CA LYS A 82 -14.79 -4.25 11.30
C LYS A 82 -14.70 -5.77 11.38
N ARG A 83 -14.31 -6.27 12.54
CA ARG A 83 -14.41 -7.69 12.89
C ARG A 83 -15.87 -8.05 13.17
N ARG A 84 -16.17 -9.36 13.13
CA ARG A 84 -17.51 -9.89 13.44
C ARG A 84 -17.94 -9.67 14.89
N ASP A 85 -16.99 -9.45 15.80
CA ASP A 85 -17.26 -9.07 17.20
C ASP A 85 -17.51 -7.55 17.38
N GLY A 86 -17.53 -6.79 16.28
CA GLY A 86 -17.80 -5.35 16.25
C GLY A 86 -16.57 -4.45 16.42
N LYS A 87 -15.40 -5.00 16.75
CA LYS A 87 -14.18 -4.21 16.92
C LYS A 87 -13.60 -3.75 15.58
N THR A 88 -12.97 -2.58 15.57
CA THR A 88 -12.16 -2.14 14.42
C THR A 88 -10.77 -2.77 14.51
N GLU A 89 -10.27 -3.29 13.40
CA GLU A 89 -8.95 -3.90 13.32
C GLU A 89 -8.17 -3.27 12.15
N LEU A 90 -6.91 -2.90 12.42
CA LEU A 90 -5.89 -2.63 11.42
C LEU A 90 -5.00 -3.87 11.33
N ILE A 91 -5.03 -4.52 10.16
CA ILE A 91 -4.31 -5.76 9.91
C ILE A 91 -3.22 -5.55 8.86
N THR A 92 -2.09 -6.22 9.05
CA THR A 92 -1.03 -6.38 8.05
C THR A 92 -0.39 -7.76 8.14
N ALA A 93 0.30 -8.18 7.07
CA ALA A 93 0.96 -9.48 7.04
C ALA A 93 2.11 -9.54 8.07
N PRO A 94 2.38 -10.72 8.69
CA PRO A 94 3.40 -10.87 9.72
C PRO A 94 4.79 -11.01 9.09
N LEU A 95 5.84 -10.89 9.91
CA LEU A 95 7.24 -11.00 9.44
C LEU A 95 7.85 -12.40 9.63
N ASP A 96 7.08 -13.35 10.18
CA ASP A 96 7.59 -14.60 10.75
C ASP A 96 8.23 -15.55 9.72
N ASP A 97 7.74 -15.55 8.47
CA ASP A 97 8.20 -16.44 7.40
C ASP A 97 9.16 -15.78 6.41
N LYS A 98 9.59 -14.54 6.69
CA LYS A 98 10.49 -13.72 5.85
C LYS A 98 9.99 -13.49 4.42
N LEU A 99 8.69 -13.66 4.18
CA LEU A 99 8.07 -13.34 2.90
C LEU A 99 7.90 -11.82 2.73
N ILE A 100 7.59 -11.13 3.83
CA ILE A 100 7.30 -9.69 3.86
C ILE A 100 8.56 -8.89 4.15
N LEU A 101 8.77 -7.78 3.43
CA LEU A 101 9.85 -6.85 3.75
C LEU A 101 9.55 -6.13 5.07
N ASP A 102 10.51 -6.15 6.00
CA ASP A 102 10.43 -5.40 7.27
C ASP A 102 10.61 -3.89 7.05
N GLY A 103 9.57 -3.26 6.51
CA GLY A 103 9.57 -1.84 6.15
C GLY A 103 9.63 -0.92 7.36
N VAL A 104 10.51 0.09 7.33
CA VAL A 104 10.59 1.12 8.38
C VAL A 104 9.27 1.87 8.51
N THR A 105 8.64 2.25 7.39
CA THR A 105 7.33 2.93 7.39
C THR A 105 6.23 2.04 7.99
N ARG A 106 6.22 0.74 7.68
CA ARG A 106 5.32 -0.24 8.29
C ARG A 106 5.47 -0.27 9.80
N ARG A 107 6.71 -0.39 10.31
CA ARG A 107 6.98 -0.37 11.75
C ARG A 107 6.49 0.91 12.41
N SER A 108 6.83 2.08 11.84
CA SER A 108 6.36 3.38 12.36
C SER A 108 4.83 3.48 12.41
N ILE A 109 4.13 2.95 11.40
CA ILE A 109 2.65 2.92 11.36
C ILE A 109 2.10 2.08 12.51
N LEU A 110 2.62 0.87 12.70
CA LEU A 110 2.16 -0.04 13.74
C LEU A 110 2.39 0.56 15.14
N GLU A 111 3.55 1.19 15.36
CA GLU A 111 3.86 1.87 16.63
C GLU A 111 2.90 3.04 16.90
N LEU A 112 2.73 3.95 15.94
CA LEU A 112 1.81 5.09 16.09
C LEU A 112 0.34 4.67 16.23
N ALA A 113 -0.10 3.66 15.49
CA ALA A 113 -1.47 3.15 15.58
C ALA A 113 -1.75 2.55 16.96
N ARG A 114 -0.82 1.77 17.51
CA ARG A 114 -0.93 1.21 18.87
C ARG A 114 -0.94 2.31 19.92
N GLU A 115 -0.04 3.28 19.80
CA GLU A 115 0.08 4.39 20.74
C GLU A 115 -1.16 5.29 20.75
N ARG A 116 -1.64 5.70 19.57
CA ARG A 116 -2.64 6.77 19.44
C ARG A 116 -4.07 6.26 19.26
N LEU A 117 -4.25 5.02 18.81
CA LEU A 117 -5.59 4.45 18.52
C LEU A 117 -5.85 3.15 19.26
N GLY A 118 -4.96 2.65 20.13
CA GLY A 118 -5.09 1.33 20.76
C GLY A 118 -6.38 1.10 21.56
N ASN A 119 -7.08 2.16 21.98
CA ASN A 119 -8.38 2.06 22.66
C ASN A 119 -9.56 1.83 21.70
N GLU A 120 -9.40 2.15 20.41
CA GLU A 120 -10.47 2.16 19.39
C GLU A 120 -10.18 1.22 18.20
N LEU A 121 -8.91 0.82 18.05
CA LEU A 121 -8.36 0.09 16.92
C LEU A 121 -7.42 -1.00 17.41
N GLU A 122 -7.79 -2.25 17.14
CA GLU A 122 -6.91 -3.39 17.37
C GLU A 122 -5.88 -3.49 16.25
N VAL A 123 -4.59 -3.62 16.59
CA VAL A 123 -3.51 -3.71 15.60
C VAL A 123 -2.96 -5.13 15.57
N THR A 124 -3.16 -5.83 14.46
CA THR A 124 -2.78 -7.24 14.30
C THR A 124 -1.79 -7.45 13.17
N GLU A 125 -0.82 -8.33 13.44
CA GLU A 125 0.14 -8.81 12.46
C GLU A 125 -0.13 -10.31 12.30
N ARG A 126 -0.88 -10.69 11.27
CA ARG A 126 -1.25 -12.09 11.01
C ARG A 126 -1.46 -12.32 9.53
N LYS A 127 -1.38 -13.58 9.11
CA LYS A 127 -1.80 -13.97 7.76
C LYS A 127 -3.30 -13.73 7.60
N TYR A 128 -3.67 -13.18 6.46
CA TYR A 128 -5.05 -13.00 6.04
C TYR A 128 -5.16 -13.17 4.53
N THR A 129 -6.31 -13.60 4.04
CA THR A 129 -6.50 -13.93 2.63
C THR A 129 -7.27 -12.87 1.87
N ILE A 130 -7.16 -12.89 0.55
CA ILE A 130 -8.01 -12.09 -0.33
C ILE A 130 -9.50 -12.44 -0.15
N ASP A 131 -9.81 -13.71 0.16
CA ASP A 131 -11.18 -14.15 0.44
C ASP A 131 -11.75 -13.50 1.71
N GLU A 132 -10.94 -13.32 2.77
CA GLU A 132 -11.36 -12.54 3.95
C GLU A 132 -11.69 -11.08 3.60
N VAL A 133 -10.91 -10.47 2.69
CA VAL A 133 -11.16 -9.10 2.22
C VAL A 133 -12.44 -9.03 1.40
N ILE A 134 -12.67 -10.00 0.49
CA ILE A 134 -13.89 -10.10 -0.32
C ILE A 134 -15.12 -10.32 0.57
N GLU A 135 -15.00 -11.16 1.60
CA GLU A 135 -16.07 -11.40 2.57
C GLU A 135 -16.37 -10.13 3.38
N ALA A 136 -15.34 -9.40 3.83
CA ALA A 136 -15.52 -8.14 4.54
C ALA A 136 -16.21 -7.06 3.69
N ASP A 137 -15.91 -6.99 2.39
CA ASP A 137 -16.61 -6.13 1.43
C ASP A 137 -18.08 -6.53 1.29
N ALA A 138 -18.35 -7.82 1.04
CA ALA A 138 -19.70 -8.34 0.89
C ALA A 138 -20.57 -8.15 2.14
N GLU A 139 -19.97 -8.17 3.33
CA GLU A 139 -20.64 -7.94 4.62
C GLU A 139 -20.67 -6.44 5.02
N GLY A 140 -20.13 -5.52 4.21
CA GLY A 140 -20.08 -4.08 4.51
C GLY A 140 -19.18 -3.72 5.70
N ARG A 141 -18.22 -4.60 6.03
CA ARG A 141 -17.27 -4.45 7.14
C ARG A 141 -15.94 -3.85 6.72
N LEU A 142 -15.60 -3.86 5.43
CA LEU A 142 -14.37 -3.22 4.92
C LEU A 142 -14.46 -1.71 5.15
N VAL A 143 -13.44 -1.11 5.78
CA VAL A 143 -13.46 0.32 6.13
C VAL A 143 -12.50 1.11 5.26
N GLU A 144 -11.22 0.72 5.21
CA GLU A 144 -10.17 1.42 4.46
C GLU A 144 -9.05 0.42 4.11
N ALA A 145 -8.20 0.75 3.15
CA ALA A 145 -6.94 0.03 2.91
C ALA A 145 -5.89 0.99 2.36
N PHE A 146 -4.61 0.70 2.61
CA PHE A 146 -3.51 1.54 2.15
C PHE A 146 -2.21 0.75 1.98
N ALA A 147 -1.38 1.23 1.07
CA ALA A 147 0.01 0.79 0.92
C ALA A 147 0.94 1.73 1.69
N ALA A 148 2.02 1.19 2.25
CA ALA A 148 2.99 1.95 3.03
C ALA A 148 4.42 1.66 2.58
N GLY A 149 5.15 2.73 2.26
CA GLY A 149 6.54 2.63 1.83
C GLY A 149 7.20 3.99 1.71
N THR A 150 8.53 4.04 1.74
CA THR A 150 9.30 5.29 1.78
C THR A 150 9.01 6.23 0.59
N ALA A 151 8.58 5.68 -0.55
CA ALA A 151 8.30 6.46 -1.74
C ALA A 151 7.11 7.41 -1.58
N TYR A 152 6.11 7.10 -0.78
CA TYR A 152 4.89 7.94 -0.64
C TYR A 152 4.31 7.93 0.78
N PHE A 153 4.98 7.26 1.71
CA PHE A 153 4.66 7.02 3.11
C PHE A 153 3.37 6.22 3.32
N VAL A 154 2.23 6.79 2.94
CA VAL A 154 0.91 6.16 3.02
C VAL A 154 0.13 6.53 1.76
N CYS A 155 -0.24 5.53 0.98
CA CYS A 155 -1.08 5.70 -0.20
C CYS A 155 -2.41 4.94 -0.04
N PRO A 156 -3.56 5.64 -0.03
CA PRO A 156 -4.85 4.98 0.11
C PRO A 156 -5.20 4.17 -1.14
N VAL A 157 -5.75 2.98 -0.95
CA VAL A 157 -6.22 2.12 -2.04
C VAL A 157 -7.73 2.32 -2.18
N SER A 158 -8.21 2.60 -3.39
CA SER A 158 -9.65 2.78 -3.66
C SER A 158 -10.34 1.53 -4.17
N ALA A 159 -9.61 0.61 -4.80
CA ALA A 159 -10.15 -0.68 -5.23
C ALA A 159 -9.06 -1.76 -5.34
N ILE A 160 -9.49 -3.02 -5.20
CA ILE A 160 -8.71 -4.21 -5.55
C ILE A 160 -9.48 -4.97 -6.65
N HIS A 161 -8.85 -5.15 -7.80
CA HIS A 161 -9.36 -5.99 -8.87
C HIS A 161 -8.78 -7.40 -8.74
N HIS A 162 -9.65 -8.38 -8.48
CA HIS A 162 -9.29 -9.79 -8.31
C HIS A 162 -10.21 -10.69 -9.13
N ARG A 163 -9.64 -11.47 -10.05
CA ARG A 163 -10.36 -12.47 -10.88
C ARG A 163 -11.63 -11.93 -11.55
N GLY A 164 -11.55 -10.73 -12.11
CA GLY A 164 -12.67 -10.09 -12.81
C GLY A 164 -13.71 -9.45 -11.90
N LYS A 165 -13.50 -9.44 -10.58
CA LYS A 165 -14.35 -8.74 -9.60
C LYS A 165 -13.58 -7.55 -9.00
N ASP A 166 -14.27 -6.42 -8.91
CA ASP A 166 -13.78 -5.26 -8.17
C ASP A 166 -14.28 -5.32 -6.72
N ILE A 167 -13.34 -5.14 -5.80
CA ILE A 167 -13.58 -4.94 -4.37
C ILE A 167 -13.39 -3.44 -4.13
N ASN A 168 -14.48 -2.72 -3.88
CA ASN A 168 -14.44 -1.27 -3.71
C ASN A 168 -14.11 -0.94 -2.25
N ILE A 169 -12.99 -0.26 -2.02
CA ILE A 169 -12.58 0.14 -0.68
C ILE A 169 -13.20 1.52 -0.39
N PRO A 170 -13.90 1.70 0.74
CA PRO A 170 -14.51 2.98 1.05
C PRO A 170 -13.46 4.09 1.20
N MET A 171 -13.68 5.19 0.48
CA MET A 171 -12.82 6.37 0.47
C MET A 171 -13.53 7.55 1.17
N GLY A 172 -12.74 8.53 1.60
CA GLY A 172 -13.25 9.80 2.09
C GLY A 172 -13.86 10.67 0.98
N PRO A 173 -14.40 11.86 1.34
CA PRO A 173 -14.97 12.81 0.39
C PRO A 173 -14.00 13.12 -0.75
N GLU A 174 -14.53 13.26 -1.97
CA GLU A 174 -13.74 13.57 -3.17
C GLU A 174 -12.59 12.57 -3.45
N GLY A 175 -12.70 11.33 -2.97
CA GLY A 175 -11.69 10.29 -3.19
C GLY A 175 -10.44 10.44 -2.32
N THR A 176 -10.49 11.24 -1.26
CA THR A 176 -9.41 11.38 -0.26
C THR A 176 -9.28 10.13 0.61
N PRO A 177 -8.14 9.91 1.32
CA PRO A 177 -8.05 8.85 2.30
C PRO A 177 -9.15 8.98 3.37
N ASN A 178 -9.68 7.86 3.83
CA ASN A 178 -10.66 7.84 4.91
C ASN A 178 -9.98 8.09 6.28
N VAL A 179 -10.74 8.10 7.38
CA VAL A 179 -10.35 8.69 8.67
C VAL A 179 -9.05 8.13 9.25
N ILE A 180 -8.90 6.80 9.29
CA ILE A 180 -7.72 6.16 9.89
C ILE A 180 -6.49 6.36 9.01
N THR A 181 -6.63 6.16 7.70
CA THR A 181 -5.55 6.37 6.73
C THR A 181 -5.08 7.83 6.74
N SER A 182 -6.02 8.78 6.80
CA SER A 182 -5.73 10.22 6.92
C SER A 182 -4.96 10.55 8.19
N LYS A 183 -5.40 10.04 9.35
CA LYS A 183 -4.69 10.23 10.63
C LYS A 183 -3.25 9.72 10.55
N ILE A 184 -3.05 8.48 10.10
CA ILE A 184 -1.73 7.86 9.99
C ILE A 184 -0.84 8.64 9.02
N LYS A 185 -1.36 9.01 7.84
CA LYS A 185 -0.64 9.80 6.85
C LYS A 185 -0.18 11.14 7.41
N THR A 186 -1.07 11.84 8.13
CA THR A 186 -0.75 13.12 8.78
C THR A 186 0.33 12.94 9.84
N TRP A 187 0.23 11.95 10.72
CA TRP A 187 1.22 11.75 11.78
C TRP A 187 2.62 11.45 11.25
N ILE A 188 2.73 10.58 10.25
CA ILE A 188 4.02 10.30 9.61
C ILE A 188 4.55 11.57 8.94
N GLY A 189 3.71 12.26 8.17
CA GLY A 189 4.07 13.52 7.52
C GLY A 189 4.58 14.57 8.51
N ASP A 190 3.87 14.78 9.62
CA ASP A 190 4.24 15.77 10.63
C ASP A 190 5.59 15.46 11.26
N ILE A 191 5.90 14.18 11.53
CA ILE A 191 7.21 13.77 12.04
C ILE A 191 8.29 13.97 10.98
N MET A 192 8.04 13.55 9.73
CA MET A 192 9.03 13.58 8.65
C MET A 192 9.38 14.99 8.18
N TYR A 193 8.40 15.91 8.18
CA TYR A 193 8.61 17.30 7.80
C TYR A 193 8.98 18.20 8.99
N GLY A 194 9.10 17.64 10.20
CA GLY A 194 9.50 18.40 11.39
C GLY A 194 8.42 19.37 11.91
N ASN A 195 7.14 19.11 11.58
CA ASN A 195 6.01 19.87 12.15
C ASN A 195 5.81 19.56 13.64
N VAL A 196 6.29 18.39 14.08
CA VAL A 196 6.33 17.98 15.49
C VAL A 196 7.73 17.50 15.86
N ASP A 197 8.17 17.82 17.07
CA ASP A 197 9.40 17.25 17.62
C ASP A 197 9.17 15.77 17.94
N HIS A 198 10.07 14.90 17.45
CA HIS A 198 9.94 13.46 17.60
C HIS A 198 11.30 12.77 17.53
N PRO A 199 11.58 11.73 18.35
CA PRO A 199 12.87 11.02 18.35
C PRO A 199 13.29 10.40 17.00
N TRP A 200 12.36 10.23 16.05
CA TRP A 200 12.66 9.73 14.70
C TRP A 200 13.12 10.83 13.74
N GLY A 201 12.80 12.09 14.01
CA GLY A 201 13.18 13.24 13.20
C GLY A 201 14.51 13.80 13.67
N VAL A 202 15.62 13.38 13.04
CA VAL A 202 16.95 13.91 13.36
C VAL A 202 17.23 15.12 12.48
N VAL A 203 17.41 16.29 13.10
CA VAL A 203 17.82 17.51 12.40
C VAL A 203 19.29 17.40 12.03
N ILE A 204 19.59 17.44 10.73
CA ILE A 204 20.96 17.47 10.23
C ILE A 204 21.35 18.92 9.96
N PRO A 205 22.36 19.48 10.66
CA PRO A 205 22.82 20.83 10.36
C PRO A 205 23.45 20.86 8.95
N GLU A 206 23.14 21.90 8.19
CA GLU A 206 23.84 22.14 6.93
C GLU A 206 25.32 22.36 7.22
N ARG A 207 26.18 21.72 6.41
CA ARG A 207 27.61 22.00 6.46
C ARG A 207 27.83 23.31 5.70
N GLU A 208 28.38 24.30 6.40
CA GLU A 208 28.90 25.53 5.78
C GLU A 208 29.97 25.24 4.72
#